data_AF-A0A5N6QR40-F1
#
_entry.id   AF-A0A5N6QR40-F1
#
_cell.length_a   1.000
_cell.length_b   1.000
_cell.length_c   1.000
_cell.angle_alpha   90.00
_cell.angle_beta   90.00
_cell.angle_gamma   90.00
#
_symmetry.space_group_name_H-M   'P 1'
#
loop_
_entity.id
_entity.type
_entity.pdbx_description
1 polymer ?
#
loop_
_entity_poly.entity_id
_entity_poly.type
_entity_poly.pdbx_seq_one_letter_code
_entity_poly.pdbx_strand_id
1 'polypeptide(L)'
;MQFFKYDPPTENTTIPHSVYLLPNLGSFITCNLTGAEMLADVTQGGGQGFEFVLKKWKPHYFACGQHDGIHCSVGQMKFFVMPMLR
;
A
#
# COMPACT_ATOMS: atom_id res chain seq x y z
N MET A 1 7.35 -0.30 -12.55
CA MET A 1 7.30 -1.13 -11.32
C MET A 1 7.32 -0.18 -10.13
N GLN A 2 6.80 -0.63 -8.99
CA GLN A 2 6.83 0.09 -7.71
C GLN A 2 7.43 -0.83 -6.66
N PHE A 3 8.45 -0.36 -5.93
CA PHE A 3 9.04 -1.08 -4.80
C PHE A 3 8.55 -0.50 -3.48
N PHE A 4 8.29 -1.38 -2.51
CA PHE A 4 7.88 -1.03 -1.16
C PHE A 4 8.87 -1.63 -0.17
N LYS A 5 9.45 -0.77 0.69
CA LYS A 5 10.31 -1.18 1.80
C LYS A 5 9.78 -0.57 3.09
N TYR A 6 9.66 -1.41 4.10
CA TYR A 6 9.23 -1.03 5.44
C TYR A 6 9.70 -2.08 6.43
N ASP A 7 9.94 -1.66 7.66
CA ASP A 7 10.47 -2.56 8.69
C ASP A 7 9.42 -3.61 9.07
N PRO A 8 9.79 -4.90 9.13
CA PRO A 8 8.91 -5.94 9.65
C PRO A 8 8.68 -5.72 11.15
N PRO A 9 7.50 -6.09 11.68
CA PRO A 9 7.23 -5.95 13.11
C PRO A 9 8.18 -6.79 13.96
N THR A 10 8.91 -6.12 14.84
CA THR A 10 9.67 -6.63 16.00
C THR A 10 8.82 -6.49 17.26
N GLU A 11 9.12 -7.27 18.30
CA GLU A 11 8.21 -7.54 19.41
C GLU A 11 7.61 -6.30 20.11
N ASN A 12 8.22 -5.10 20.05
CA ASN A 12 7.67 -3.93 20.76
C ASN A 12 7.97 -2.52 20.18
N THR A 13 8.67 -2.36 19.05
CA THR A 13 9.16 -1.01 18.65
C THR A 13 8.79 -0.54 17.25
N THR A 14 8.40 -1.44 16.36
CA THR A 14 8.13 -1.13 14.95
C THR A 14 6.64 -1.11 14.68
N ILE A 15 6.18 0.01 14.14
CA ILE A 15 4.81 0.19 13.68
C ILE A 15 4.63 -0.70 12.43
N PRO A 16 3.67 -1.65 12.43
CA PRO A 16 3.49 -2.54 11.29
C PRO A 16 2.92 -1.77 10.09
N HIS A 17 3.41 -2.10 8.89
CA HIS A 17 2.92 -1.55 7.63
C HIS A 17 2.55 -2.65 6.66
N SER A 18 1.59 -2.39 5.79
CA SER A 18 1.10 -3.32 4.77
C SER A 18 0.86 -2.53 3.49
N VAL A 19 0.75 -3.22 2.35
CA VAL A 19 0.45 -2.59 1.06
C VAL A 19 -0.86 -3.13 0.54
N TYR A 20 -1.84 -2.24 0.38
CA TYR A 20 -3.12 -2.53 -0.25
C TYR A 20 -3.25 -1.78 -1.58
N LEU A 21 -3.88 -2.41 -2.56
CA LEU A 21 -4.32 -1.80 -3.80
C LEU A 21 -5.81 -1.52 -3.73
N LEU A 22 -6.19 -0.24 -3.76
CA LEU A 22 -7.58 0.18 -3.67
C LEU A 22 -8.25 0.13 -5.06
N PRO A 23 -9.55 -0.22 -5.10
CA PRO A 23 -10.23 -0.48 -6.37
C PRO A 23 -10.46 0.78 -7.22
N ASN A 24 -10.56 1.96 -6.59
CA ASN A 24 -10.89 3.22 -7.27
C ASN A 24 -10.49 4.47 -6.46
N LEU A 25 -10.63 5.65 -7.10
CA LEU A 25 -10.31 6.95 -6.53
C LEU A 25 -11.14 7.28 -5.28
N GLY A 26 -12.42 6.88 -5.25
CA GLY A 26 -13.29 7.11 -4.11
C GLY A 26 -12.76 6.43 -2.85
N SER A 27 -12.44 5.14 -2.96
CA SER A 27 -11.79 4.36 -1.90
C SER A 27 -10.45 4.98 -1.46
N PHE A 28 -9.65 5.49 -2.41
CA PHE A 28 -8.38 6.16 -2.11
C PHE A 28 -8.53 7.47 -1.31
N ILE A 29 -9.50 8.30 -1.68
CA ILE A 29 -9.75 9.57 -0.99
C ILE A 29 -10.23 9.29 0.44
N THR A 30 -11.18 8.37 0.61
CA THR A 30 -11.82 8.09 1.90
C THR A 30 -11.10 7.04 2.74
N CYS A 31 -10.05 6.42 2.22
CA CYS A 31 -9.38 5.27 2.84
C CYS A 31 -10.32 4.10 3.13
N ASN A 32 -11.35 3.92 2.30
CA ASN A 32 -12.23 2.75 2.40
C ASN A 32 -11.52 1.52 1.81
N LEU A 33 -11.09 0.62 2.70
CA LEU A 33 -10.40 -0.63 2.36
C LEU A 33 -11.33 -1.76 1.89
N THR A 34 -12.65 -1.53 1.85
CA THR A 34 -13.61 -2.52 1.34
C THR A 34 -13.29 -2.86 -0.11
N GLY A 35 -13.01 -4.14 -0.38
CA GLY A 35 -12.64 -4.62 -1.70
C GLY A 35 -11.22 -4.24 -2.15
N ALA A 36 -10.39 -3.72 -1.24
CA ALA A 36 -8.97 -3.54 -1.52
C ALA A 36 -8.24 -4.88 -1.50
N GLU A 37 -7.28 -5.04 -2.40
CA GLU A 37 -6.44 -6.23 -2.50
C GLU A 37 -5.19 -6.04 -1.63
N MET A 38 -4.94 -6.94 -0.68
CA MET A 38 -3.67 -6.94 0.06
C MET A 38 -2.57 -7.48 -0.85
N LEU A 39 -1.61 -6.62 -1.20
CA LEU A 39 -0.48 -6.96 -2.05
C LEU A 39 0.72 -7.45 -1.24
N ALA A 40 0.95 -6.85 -0.06
CA ALA A 40 2.04 -7.20 0.82
C ALA A 40 1.64 -7.08 2.29
N ASP A 41 1.91 -8.12 3.07
CA ASP A 41 1.69 -8.16 4.51
C ASP A 41 2.81 -7.44 5.29
N VAL A 42 2.72 -7.50 6.62
CA VAL A 42 3.63 -6.79 7.54
C VAL A 42 5.08 -7.23 7.50
N THR A 43 5.37 -8.41 6.97
CA THR A 43 6.72 -8.98 6.90
C THR A 43 7.38 -8.75 5.54
N GLN A 44 6.58 -8.59 4.48
CA GLN A 44 7.05 -8.58 3.09
C GLN A 44 7.76 -7.29 2.65
N GLY A 45 7.71 -6.23 3.47
CA GLY A 45 8.50 -5.01 3.25
C GLY A 45 9.96 -5.13 3.66
N GLY A 46 10.32 -6.18 4.42
CA GLY A 46 11.67 -6.42 4.90
C GLY A 46 12.63 -6.93 3.82
N GLY A 47 13.93 -6.92 4.12
CA GLY A 47 14.97 -7.45 3.23
C GLY A 47 15.03 -6.72 1.87
N GLN A 48 14.70 -7.44 0.79
CA GLN A 48 14.65 -6.87 -0.56
C GLN A 48 13.42 -5.98 -0.79
N GLY A 49 12.41 -6.07 0.07
CA GLY A 49 11.14 -5.39 -0.07
C GLY A 49 10.18 -6.12 -1.02
N PHE A 50 9.01 -5.52 -1.22
CA PHE A 50 7.97 -6.02 -2.09
C PHE A 50 7.96 -5.25 -3.42
N GLU A 51 7.95 -5.97 -4.55
CA GLU A 51 7.84 -5.39 -5.89
C GLU A 51 6.45 -5.59 -6.47
N PHE A 52 5.85 -4.50 -6.95
CA PHE A 52 4.62 -4.51 -7.74
C PHE A 52 4.88 -4.09 -9.20
N VAL A 53 4.48 -4.95 -10.14
CA VAL A 53 4.58 -4.67 -11.58
C VAL A 53 3.32 -3.95 -12.07
N LEU A 54 3.49 -2.73 -12.59
CA LEU A 54 2.41 -1.93 -13.17
C LEU A 54 2.07 -2.45 -14.59
N LYS A 55 1.09 -3.34 -14.71
CA LYS A 55 0.73 -3.99 -15.98
C LYS A 55 -0.28 -3.23 -16.84
N LYS A 56 -1.13 -2.39 -16.24
CA LYS A 56 -2.27 -1.73 -16.92
C LYS A 56 -2.05 -0.23 -17.01
N TRP A 57 -2.41 0.40 -18.12
CA TRP A 57 -2.40 1.87 -18.25
C TRP A 57 -3.59 2.49 -17.52
N LYS A 58 -3.50 2.54 -16.19
CA LYS A 58 -4.49 3.12 -15.28
C LYS A 58 -3.81 3.57 -13.99
N PRO A 59 -4.41 4.49 -13.21
CA PRO A 59 -3.92 4.76 -11.87
C PRO A 59 -4.01 3.50 -10.99
N HIS A 60 -2.97 3.28 -10.19
CA HIS A 60 -2.90 2.26 -9.14
C HIS A 60 -2.84 3.00 -7.81
N TYR A 61 -3.85 2.80 -6.97
CA TYR A 61 -4.02 3.49 -5.70
C TYR A 61 -3.49 2.61 -4.57
N PHE A 62 -2.35 2.98 -4.01
CA PHE A 62 -1.75 2.24 -2.91
C PHE A 62 -2.04 2.92 -1.58
N ALA A 63 -2.27 2.12 -0.54
CA ALA A 63 -2.30 2.62 0.84
C ALA A 63 -1.84 1.56 1.85
N CYS A 64 -1.53 2.01 3.06
CA CYS A 64 -1.37 1.13 4.20
C CYS A 64 -2.72 0.75 4.80
N GLY A 65 -2.95 -0.56 4.98
CA GLY A 65 -4.20 -1.08 5.54
C GLY A 65 -4.21 -1.20 7.07
N GLN A 66 -3.07 -0.95 7.74
CA GLN A 66 -2.98 -1.21 9.17
C GLN A 66 -3.82 -0.25 10.00
N HIS A 67 -4.24 -0.78 11.16
CA HIS A 67 -5.15 -0.13 12.08
C HIS A 67 -6.44 0.34 11.39
N ASP A 68 -7.06 -0.56 10.61
CA ASP A 68 -8.31 -0.30 9.89
C ASP A 68 -8.27 0.98 9.03
N GLY A 69 -7.14 1.20 8.35
CA GLY A 69 -6.93 2.34 7.48
C GLY A 69 -6.53 3.64 8.19
N ILE A 70 -6.25 3.65 9.50
CA ILE A 70 -5.73 4.85 10.21
C ILE A 70 -4.39 5.32 9.61
N HIS A 71 -3.51 4.41 9.22
CA HIS A 71 -2.27 4.78 8.52
C HIS A 71 -2.55 5.47 7.17
N CYS A 72 -3.60 5.06 6.46
CA CYS A 72 -4.04 5.71 5.23
C CYS A 72 -4.64 7.09 5.48
N SER A 73 -5.54 7.23 6.46
CA SER A 73 -6.40 8.41 6.64
C SER A 73 -5.77 9.51 7.48
N VAL A 74 -5.05 9.15 8.54
CA VAL A 74 -4.38 10.09 9.45
C VAL A 74 -2.89 10.16 9.12
N GLY A 75 -2.27 9.00 8.96
CA GLY A 75 -0.85 8.90 8.59
C GLY A 75 -0.56 9.31 7.14
N GLN A 76 -1.61 9.49 6.33
CA GLN A 76 -1.51 9.81 4.90
C GLN A 76 -0.58 8.85 4.13
N MET A 77 -0.43 7.61 4.62
CA MET A 77 0.37 6.55 3.99
C MET A 77 -0.38 5.97 2.80
N LYS A 78 -0.54 6.81 1.78
CA LYS A 78 -1.22 6.51 0.54
C LYS A 78 -0.62 7.33 -0.58
N PHE A 79 -0.56 6.73 -1.76
CA PHE A 79 -0.15 7.42 -2.98
C PHE A 79 -0.73 6.68 -4.18
N PHE A 80 -0.70 7.32 -5.35
CA PHE A 80 -1.05 6.64 -6.58
C PHE A 80 0.04 6.81 -7.62
N VAL A 81 0.12 5.84 -8.52
CA VAL A 81 1.01 5.92 -9.68
C VAL A 81 0.22 5.58 -10.93
N MET A 82 0.56 6.27 -12.02
CA MET A 82 0.06 5.95 -13.36
C MET A 82 1.28 5.59 -14.20
N PRO A 83 1.38 4.35 -14.72
CA PRO A 83 2.47 4.03 -15.63
C PRO A 83 2.34 4.90 -16.88
N MET A 84 3.46 5.46 -17.36
CA MET A 84 3.47 6.16 -18.64
C MET A 84 3.49 5.14 -19.78
N LEU A 85 2.77 5.44 -20.87
CA LEU A 85 2.95 4.72 -22.13
C LEU A 85 4.39 4.98 -22.59
N ARG A 86 5.10 3.91 -22.92
CA ARG A 86 6.50 3.97 -23.36
C ARG A 86 6.57 4.16 -24.86
#